data_AF-A0A0B2SPI5-F1
#
_entry.id   AF-A0A0B2SPI5-F1
#
_cell.length_a   1.000
_cell.length_b   1.000
_cell.length_c   1.000
_cell.angle_alpha   90.00
_cell.angle_beta   90.00
_cell.angle_gamma   90.00
#
_symmetry.space_group_name_H-M   'P 1'
#
loop_
_entity.id
_entity.type
_entity.pdbx_description
1 polymer ?
#
loop_
_entity_poly.entity_id
_entity_poly.type
_entity_poly.pdbx_seq_one_letter_code
_entity_poly.pdbx_strand_id
1 'polypeptide(L)' 'MVPKGTGKTIVISVGAEPILPVGLFAILHGRTLKGTLFGGLKAVSDLSIVAEKCQKKVIL' A
#
# COMPACT_ATOMS: atom_id res chain seq x y z
N MET A 1 -2.86 -27.04 -12.65
CA MET A 1 -3.12 -25.63 -13.03
C MET A 1 -3.29 -24.83 -11.75
N VAL A 2 -2.31 -24.02 -11.37
CA VAL A 2 -2.38 -23.24 -10.12
C VAL A 2 -3.25 -22.01 -10.40
N PRO A 3 -4.28 -21.71 -9.58
CA PRO A 3 -5.15 -20.57 -9.82
C PRO A 3 -4.34 -19.26 -9.79
N LYS A 4 -4.56 -18.41 -10.79
CA LYS A 4 -3.97 -17.07 -10.88
C LYS A 4 -4.52 -16.23 -9.72
N GLY A 5 -3.66 -15.89 -8.77
CA GLY A 5 -4.02 -15.07 -7.62
C GLY A 5 -4.03 -13.59 -8.00
N THR A 6 -5.10 -12.88 -7.66
CA THR A 6 -5.23 -11.42 -7.89
C THR A 6 -4.71 -10.57 -6.73
N GLY A 7 -4.04 -11.21 -5.75
CA GLY A 7 -3.55 -10.56 -4.54
C GLY A 7 -2.57 -9.42 -4.84
N LYS A 8 -2.74 -8.31 -4.12
CA LYS A 8 -1.87 -7.13 -4.18
C LYS A 8 -1.27 -6.88 -2.80
N THR A 9 0.04 -6.75 -2.74
CA THR A 9 0.76 -6.41 -1.51
C THR A 9 1.33 -5.01 -1.64
N ILE A 10 1.06 -4.14 -0.66
CA ILE A 10 1.54 -2.77 -0.62
C ILE A 10 2.62 -2.65 0.47
N VAL A 11 3.81 -2.20 0.09
CA VAL A 11 4.93 -1.95 1.00
C VAL A 11 4.85 -0.48 1.45
N ILE A 12 4.66 -0.26 2.75
CA ILE A 12 4.47 1.08 3.36
C ILE A 12 5.74 1.55 4.09
N SER A 13 6.54 0.60 4.59
CA SER A 13 7.77 0.88 5.32
C SER A 13 8.94 0.10 4.74
N VAL A 14 10.14 0.64 4.93
CA VAL A 14 11.41 -0.02 4.63
C VAL A 14 12.02 -0.47 5.95
N GLY A 15 12.47 -1.73 6.02
CA GLY A 15 13.19 -2.26 7.17
C GLY A 15 14.65 -1.78 7.21
N ALA A 16 15.44 -2.28 8.15
CA ALA A 16 16.88 -1.96 8.21
C ALA A 16 17.63 -2.43 6.94
N GLU A 17 17.15 -3.49 6.31
CA GLU A 17 17.70 -4.03 5.07
C GLU A 17 16.97 -3.46 3.85
N PRO A 18 17.70 -2.96 2.83
CA PRO A 18 17.10 -2.33 1.65
C PRO A 18 16.53 -3.35 0.65
N ILE A 19 16.74 -4.66 0.87
CA ILE A 19 16.40 -5.72 -0.07
C ILE A 19 15.31 -6.61 0.54
N LEU A 20 14.17 -6.71 -0.15
CA LEU A 20 13.11 -7.65 0.20
C LEU A 20 13.18 -8.87 -0.75
N PRO A 21 13.53 -10.08 -0.28
CA PRO A 21 13.50 -11.26 -1.12
C PRO A 21 12.05 -11.61 -1.46
N VAL A 22 11.71 -11.53 -2.75
CA VAL A 22 10.39 -11.89 -3.27
C VAL A 22 10.49 -13.23 -3.98
N GLY A 23 9.65 -14.20 -3.61
CA GLY A 23 9.61 -15.49 -4.31
C GLY A 23 9.17 -15.32 -5.77
N LEU A 24 9.98 -15.80 -6.72
CA LEU A 24 9.71 -15.74 -8.17
C LEU A 24 8.33 -16.30 -8.53
N PHE A 25 7.95 -17.40 -7.88
CA PHE A 25 6.63 -17.99 -8.06
C PHE A 25 5.49 -17.06 -7.61
N ALA A 26 5.69 -16.21 -6.59
CA ALA A 26 4.64 -15.30 -6.13
C ALA A 26 4.24 -14.30 -7.22
N ILE A 27 5.22 -13.74 -7.95
CA ILE A 27 4.97 -12.82 -9.07
C ILE A 27 4.38 -13.56 -10.28
N LEU A 28 4.91 -14.74 -10.60
CA LEU A 28 4.44 -15.54 -11.75
C LEU A 28 2.98 -16.00 -11.60
N HIS A 29 2.53 -16.24 -10.36
CA HIS A 29 1.13 -16.58 -10.06
C HIS A 29 0.16 -15.39 -10.08
N GLY A 30 0.61 -14.21 -10.56
CA GLY A 30 -0.24 -13.03 -10.76
C GLY A 30 -0.30 -12.08 -9.57
N ARG A 31 0.44 -12.33 -8.48
CA ARG A 31 0.51 -11.39 -7.36
C ARG A 31 1.34 -10.18 -7.75
N THR A 32 0.90 -9.00 -7.33
CA THR A 32 1.61 -7.74 -7.58
C THR A 32 2.14 -7.16 -6.27
N LEU A 33 3.41 -6.76 -6.26
CA LEU A 33 4.00 -5.94 -5.20
C LEU A 33 4.03 -4.48 -5.64
N LYS A 34 3.49 -3.56 -4.85
CA LYS A 34 3.59 -2.11 -5.08
C LYS A 34 4.21 -1.43 -3.86
N GLY A 35 5.22 -0.60 -4.07
CA GLY A 35 5.69 0.33 -3.05
C GLY A 35 4.80 1.56 -3.01
N THR A 36 4.66 2.17 -1.84
CA THR A 36 3.97 3.46 -1.71
C THR A 36 4.71 4.39 -0.74
N LEU A 37 4.77 5.67 -1.08
CA LEU A 37 5.24 6.74 -0.21
C LEU A 37 3.99 7.41 0.37
N PHE A 38 3.90 7.44 1.70
CA PHE A 38 2.79 8.06 2.42
C PHE A 38 1.40 7.53 2.00
N GLY A 39 1.30 6.23 1.68
CA GLY A 39 0.03 5.60 1.27
C GLY A 39 -0.49 6.05 -0.10
N GLY A 40 0.29 6.81 -0.86
CA GLY A 40 -0.12 7.39 -2.14
C GLY A 40 -0.96 8.65 -1.98
N LEU A 41 -1.02 9.22 -0.77
CA LEU A 41 -1.70 10.49 -0.52
C LEU A 41 -0.91 11.65 -1.12
N LYS A 42 -1.61 12.52 -1.85
CA LYS A 42 -1.12 13.85 -2.19
C LYS A 42 -1.20 14.73 -0.95
N ALA A 43 -0.05 15.24 -0.53
CA ALA A 43 0.11 16.01 0.71
C ALA A 43 -0.83 17.22 0.86
N VAL A 44 -1.30 17.82 -0.23
CA VAL A 44 -2.17 19.00 -0.18
C VAL A 44 -3.65 18.61 -0.29
N SER A 45 -4.01 17.86 -1.33
CA SER A 45 -5.42 17.55 -1.62
C SER A 45 -5.98 16.46 -0.72
N ASP A 46 -5.27 15.33 -0.57
CA ASP A 46 -5.79 14.20 0.18
C ASP A 46 -5.66 14.43 1.70
N LEU A 47 -4.66 15.19 2.13
CA LEU A 47 -4.49 15.53 3.55
C LEU A 47 -5.62 16.41 4.08
N SER A 48 -6.08 17.39 3.29
CA SER A 48 -7.23 18.24 3.65
C SER A 48 -8.51 17.43 3.79
N ILE A 49 -8.75 16.48 2.89
CA ILE A 49 -9.91 15.56 2.93
C ILE A 49 -9.84 14.64 4.16
N VAL A 50 -8.65 14.14 4.51
CA VAL A 50 -8.44 13.31 5.72
C VAL A 50 -8.66 14.14 6.99
N ALA A 51 -8.16 15.38 7.03
CA ALA A 51 -8.36 16.29 8.15
C ALA A 51 -9.84 16.65 8.35
N GLU A 52 -10.56 16.95 7.26
CA GLU A 52 -11.99 17.24 7.28
C GLU A 52 -12.79 16.03 7.79
N LYS A 53 -12.47 14.82 7.34
CA LYS A 53 -13.09 13.57 7.84
C LYS A 53 -12.79 13.31 9.31
N CYS A 54 -11.60 13.68 9.78
CA CYS A 54 -11.22 13.55 11.19
C CYS A 54 -12.01 14.53 12.07
N GLN A 55 -12.08 15.80 11.66
CA GLN A 55 -12.83 16.84 12.38
C GLN A 55 -14.33 16.53 12.48
N LYS A 56 -14.94 16.00 11.41
CA LYS A 56 -16.36 15.59 11.42
C LYS A 56 -16.68 14.45 12.38
N LYS A 57 -15.68 13.64 12.78
CA LYS A 57 -15.84 12.57 13.78
C LYS A 57 -15.57 13.03 15.21
N VAL A 58 -14.87 14.14 15.41
CA VAL A 58 -14.54 14.69 16.74
C VAL A 58 -15.64 15.63 17.24
N ILE A 59 -16.53 16.10 16.37
CA ILE A 59 -17.65 17.00 16.70
C ILE A 59 -18.96 16.20 16.98
N LEU A 60 -18.91 14.86 17.02
CA LEU A 60 -20.07 14.01 17.30
C LEU A 60 -19.91 13.27 18.63
#